data_AF-A0A2V7WXV8-F1
#
_entry.id   AF-A0A2V7WXV8-F1
#
_cell.length_a   1.000
_cell.length_b   1.000
_cell.length_c   1.000
_cell.angle_alpha   90.00
_cell.angle_beta   90.00
_cell.angle_gamma   90.00
#
_symmetry.space_group_name_H-M   'P 1'
#
loop_
_entity.id
_entity.type
_entity.pdbx_description
1 polymer ?
#
loop_
_entity_poly.entity_id
_entity_poly.type
_entity_poly.pdbx_seq_one_letter_code
_entity_poly.pdbx_strand_id
1 'polypeptide(L)' 'MLIARVVVETLPGQVRIVADRMALLSGMGSLCTESDHRLIADWKVPSTGTTEGISEVLQAMNPEIVVVYPTLVSEED' A
#
# COMPACT_ATOMS: atom_id res chain seq x y z
N MET A 1 11.97 -0.93 12.92
CA MET A 1 10.62 -0.91 12.30
C MET A 1 10.82 -0.35 10.89
N LEU A 2 10.14 -0.90 9.87
CA LEU A 2 10.31 -0.43 8.50
C LEU A 2 9.06 0.35 8.06
N ILE A 3 9.26 1.48 7.41
CA ILE A 3 8.18 2.20 6.74
C ILE A 3 8.26 1.88 5.26
N ALA A 4 7.21 1.29 4.71
CA ALA A 4 7.08 1.09 3.28
C ALA A 4 6.20 2.19 2.70
N ARG A 5 6.72 2.98 1.76
CA ARG A 5 5.87 3.80 0.91
C ARG A 5 5.39 2.95 -0.26
N VAL A 6 4.08 2.77 -0.39
CA VAL A 6 3.46 2.01 -1.48
C VAL A 6 2.74 2.95 -2.42
N VAL A 7 3.05 2.84 -3.70
CA VAL A 7 2.19 3.37 -4.77
C VAL A 7 1.36 2.22 -5.29
N VAL A 8 0.05 2.40 -5.34
CA VAL A 8 -0.90 1.35 -5.75
C VAL A 8 -1.69 1.85 -6.94
N GLU A 9 -1.71 1.05 -8.01
CA GLU A 9 -2.61 1.25 -9.14
C GLU A 9 -3.72 0.20 -9.10
N THR A 10 -4.93 0.65 -9.34
CA THR A 10 -6.17 -0.11 -9.23
C THR A 10 -6.91 -0.10 -10.56
N LEU A 11 -7.94 -0.93 -10.69
CA LEU A 11 -8.89 -0.80 -11.79
C LEU A 11 -9.58 0.58 -11.75
N PRO A 12 -9.91 1.20 -12.90
CA PRO A 12 -10.56 2.51 -12.95
C PRO A 12 -11.81 2.59 -12.06
N GLY A 13 -11.89 3.63 -11.23
CA GLY A 13 -12.99 3.87 -10.30
C GLY A 13 -12.97 3.03 -9.01
N GLN A 14 -12.03 2.10 -8.84
CA GLN A 14 -11.94 1.23 -7.66
C GLN A 14 -11.04 1.80 -6.56
N VAL A 15 -10.30 2.88 -6.82
CA VAL A 15 -9.29 3.43 -5.90
C VAL A 15 -9.84 3.69 -4.49
N ARG A 16 -11.09 4.12 -4.37
CA ARG A 16 -11.69 4.46 -3.08
C ARG A 16 -12.00 3.23 -2.25
N ILE A 17 -12.50 2.16 -2.89
CA ILE A 17 -12.77 0.88 -2.23
C ILE A 17 -11.45 0.27 -1.73
N VAL A 18 -10.40 0.34 -2.55
CA VAL A 18 -9.06 -0.12 -2.16
C VAL A 18 -8.49 0.74 -1.02
N ALA A 19 -8.62 2.07 -1.10
CA ALA A 19 -8.17 2.96 -0.03
C ALA A 19 -8.87 2.68 1.30
N ASP A 20 -10.19 2.50 1.29
CA ASP A 20 -10.98 2.20 2.48
C ASP A 20 -10.56 0.86 3.11
N ARG A 21 -10.29 -0.17 2.31
CA ARG A 21 -9.78 -1.46 2.80
C ARG A 21 -8.36 -1.34 3.35
N MET A 22 -7.47 -0.64 2.64
CA MET A 22 -6.10 -0.43 3.09
C MET A 22 -6.03 0.37 4.39
N ALA A 23 -6.92 1.33 4.61
CA ALA A 23 -7.01 2.11 5.85
C ALA A 23 -7.31 1.25 7.09
N LEU A 24 -7.85 0.04 6.91
CA LEU A 24 -8.12 -0.92 7.99
C LEU A 24 -6.90 -1.78 8.33
N LEU A 25 -5.82 -1.72 7.56
CA LEU A 25 -4.62 -2.50 7.80
C LEU A 25 -3.83 -1.94 9.00
N SER A 26 -3.38 -2.85 9.87
CA SER A 26 -2.55 -2.47 11.01
C SER A 26 -1.26 -1.81 10.54
N GLY A 27 -0.91 -0.67 11.15
CA GLY A 27 0.27 0.12 10.79
C GLY A 27 0.09 0.97 9.53
N MET A 28 -1.06 0.92 8.86
CA MET A 28 -1.32 1.83 7.74
C MET A 28 -1.35 3.28 8.24
N GLY A 29 -0.59 4.13 7.56
CA GLY A 29 -0.52 5.56 7.80
C GLY A 29 -1.51 6.33 6.94
N SER A 30 -1.12 7.54 6.56
CA SER A 30 -1.93 8.38 5.67
C SER A 30 -2.02 7.75 4.28
N LEU A 31 -3.22 7.75 3.70
CA LEU A 31 -3.46 7.40 2.31
C LEU A 31 -3.82 8.67 1.53
N CYS A 32 -3.26 8.80 0.33
CA CYS A 32 -3.54 9.89 -0.59
C CYS A 32 -3.91 9.31 -1.95
N THR A 33 -5.13 9.58 -2.42
CA THR A 33 -5.55 9.22 -3.78
C THR A 33 -5.05 10.29 -4.77
N GLU A 34 -4.18 9.91 -5.70
CA GLU A 34 -3.66 10.82 -6.74
C GLU A 34 -4.60 10.93 -7.95
N SER A 35 -5.33 9.86 -8.26
CA SER A 35 -6.31 9.80 -9.36
C SER A 35 -7.48 8.87 -9.02
N ASP A 36 -8.37 8.61 -9.97
CA ASP A 36 -9.48 7.65 -9.87
C ASP A 36 -9.03 6.17 -9.86
N HIS A 37 -7.74 5.93 -10.11
CA HIS A 37 -7.17 4.58 -10.18
C HIS A 37 -5.82 4.46 -9.45
N ARG A 38 -5.31 5.51 -8.81
CA ARG A 38 -3.98 5.52 -8.19
C ARG A 38 -3.98 6.14 -6.80
N LEU A 39 -3.30 5.49 -5.85
CA LEU A 39 -3.11 6.01 -4.49
C LEU A 39 -1.69 5.76 -3.99
N ILE A 40 -1.27 6.58 -3.03
CA ILE A 40 -0.01 6.46 -2.29
C ILE A 40 -0.37 6.25 -0.82
N ALA A 41 0.34 5.34 -0.14
CA ALA A 41 0.22 5.16 1.29
C ALA A 41 1.59 4.90 1.93
N ASP A 42 1.76 5.35 3.17
CA ASP A 42 2.86 4.92 4.03
C ASP A 42 2.38 3.82 4.94
N TRP A 43 3.08 2.69 4.98
CA TRP A 43 2.70 1.52 5.76
C TRP A 43 3.85 1.09 6.68
N LYS A 44 3.59 1.13 7.98
CA LYS A 44 4.49 0.58 8.99
C LYS A 44 4.39 -0.94 8.99
N VAL A 45 5.42 -1.59 8.45
CA VAL A 45 5.48 -3.05 8.32
C VAL A 45 6.49 -3.65 9.32
N PRO A 46 6.31 -4.93 9.70
CA PRO A 46 7.32 -5.65 10.48
C PRO A 46 8.69 -5.59 9.79
N SER A 47 9.78 -5.53 10.58
CA SER A 47 11.15 -5.41 10.05
C SER A 47 11.60 -6.58 9.15
N THR A 48 10.82 -7.66 9.10
CA THR A 48 11.03 -8.81 8.21
C THR A 48 10.32 -8.67 6.86
N GLY A 49 9.57 -7.59 6.63
CA GLY A 49 8.84 -7.36 5.38
C GLY A 49 9.77 -7.09 4.21
N THR A 50 9.56 -7.78 3.10
CA THR A 50 10.19 -7.53 1.80
C THR A 50 9.24 -6.76 0.89
N THR A 51 9.78 -6.07 -0.12
CA THR A 51 8.98 -5.41 -1.17
C THR A 51 8.03 -6.39 -1.88
N GLU A 52 8.51 -7.59 -2.21
CA GLU A 52 7.69 -8.65 -2.82
C GLU A 52 6.53 -9.05 -1.91
N GLY A 53 6.80 -9.33 -0.63
CA GLY A 53 5.76 -9.71 0.32
C GLY A 53 4.72 -8.62 0.57
N ILE A 54 5.10 -7.35 0.55
CA ILE A 54 4.17 -6.21 0.63
C ILE A 54 3.21 -6.20 -0.56
N SER A 55 3.74 -6.42 -1.76
CA SER A 55 2.95 -6.43 -2.99
C SER A 55 1.95 -7.59 -2.99
N GLU A 56 2.43 -8.80 -2.63
CA GLU A 56 1.61 -10.00 -2.56
C GLU A 56 0.45 -9.85 -1.56
N VAL A 57 0.74 -9.33 -0.35
CA VAL A 57 -0.29 -9.13 0.68
C VAL A 57 -1.35 -8.14 0.21
N LEU A 58 -0.94 -7.00 -0.34
CA LEU A 58 -1.88 -5.97 -0.80
C LEU A 58 -2.76 -6.49 -1.95
N GLN A 59 -2.18 -7.19 -2.92
CA GLN A 59 -2.92 -7.76 -4.04
C GLN A 59 -3.85 -8.91 -3.61
N ALA A 60 -3.42 -9.76 -2.67
CA ALA A 60 -4.27 -10.85 -2.15
C ALA A 60 -5.50 -10.32 -1.41
N MET A 61 -5.38 -9.18 -0.73
CA MET A 61 -6.49 -8.56 0.01
C MET A 61 -7.38 -7.66 -0.86
N ASN A 62 -6.88 -7.21 -2.00
CA ASN A 62 -7.55 -6.25 -2.86
C ASN A 62 -7.44 -6.71 -4.33
N PRO A 63 -8.36 -7.55 -4.81
CA PRO A 63 -8.32 -8.08 -6.18
C PRO A 63 -8.43 -6.98 -7.25
N GLU A 64 -8.86 -5.78 -6.89
CA GLU A 64 -8.93 -4.61 -7.77
C GLU A 64 -7.58 -3.92 -7.97
N ILE A 65 -6.54 -4.30 -7.22
CA ILE A 65 -5.17 -3.80 -7.41
C ILE A 65 -4.55 -4.47 -8.64
N VAL A 66 -4.07 -3.65 -9.58
CA VAL A 66 -3.34 -4.09 -10.77
C VAL A 66 -1.86 -4.25 -10.45
N VAL A 67 -1.27 -3.28 -9.76
CA VAL A 67 0.16 -3.28 -9.44
C VAL A 67 0.45 -2.47 -8.18
N VAL A 68 1.49 -2.88 -7.47
CA VAL A 68 2.02 -2.22 -6.28
C VAL A 68 3.50 -1.91 -6.54
N TYR A 69 3.90 -0.68 -6.25
CA TYR A 69 5.30 -0.24 -6.26
C TYR A 69 5.73 0.11 -4.83
N PRO A 70 6.21 -0.86 -4.05
CA PRO A 70 6.68 -0.64 -2.70
C PRO A 70 8.11 -0.09 -2.70
N THR A 71 8.35 0.93 -1.89
CA THR A 71 9.66 1.47 -1.58
C THR A 71 9.88 1.34 -0.07
N LEU A 72 10.87 0.55 0.33
CA LEU A 72 11.26 0.45 1.74
C LEU A 72 12.05 1.70 2.12
N VAL A 73 11.58 2.39 3.15
CA VAL A 73 12.23 3.52 3.80
C VAL A 73 12.54 3.06 5.22
N SER A 74 13.82 2.85 5.50
CA SER A 74 14.26 2.65 6.89
C SER A 74 14.09 3.99 7.63
N GLU A 75 13.49 3.96 8.82
CA GLU A 75 13.74 5.06 9.78
C GLU A 75 15.22 4.93 10.15
N GLU A 76 16.05 5.87 9.69
CA GLU A 76 17.34 6.13 10.34
C GLU A 76 17.00 6.74 11.71
N ASP A 77 17.44 6.04 12.77
CA ASP A 77 17.29 6.43 14.18
C ASP A 77 17.82 7.85 14.44
#